data_AF-A0A8T3Q8U7-F1
#
_entry.id   AF-A0A8T3Q8U7-F1
#
_cell.length_a   1.000
_cell.length_b   1.000
_cell.length_c   1.000
_cell.angle_alpha   90.00
_cell.angle_beta   90.00
_cell.angle_gamma   90.00
#
_symmetry.space_group_name_H-M   'P 1'
#
loop_
_entity.id
_entity.type
_entity.pdbx_description
1 polymer ?
#
loop_
_entity_poly.entity_id
_entity_poly.type
_entity_poly.pdbx_seq_one_letter_code
_entity_poly.pdbx_strand_id
1 'polypeptide(L)'
;MKGIILAGGKGTRLYPLTRATNKHLLPVGHEPMIYHLIRQMVSANIHEILVITSTFHMGDVVNCLGSGAMFDCSLTYKVQEEASGIAHALALAKGFANGDKICVALGDNIFEYSIVPYVKRFSEQKEGARVLLKEVGDPERYGVAALDECQVIDIEEKPSMPKSKYAVVGLYFYDDQVFDIIESTKPSIRGEYEITSVNNYYISKRQLEYDICVGRWTDAGTIESLLEANKILIRNKNQIIAHG
;
A
#
# COMPACT_ATOMS: atom_id res chain seq x y z
N MET A 1 10.67 -12.86 -0.34
CA MET A 1 10.10 -11.50 -0.33
C MET A 1 9.17 -11.40 0.86
N LYS A 2 9.22 -10.30 1.61
CA LYS A 2 8.37 -10.07 2.78
C LYS A 2 7.28 -9.05 2.50
N GLY A 3 6.17 -9.16 3.21
CA GLY A 3 5.02 -8.26 3.09
C GLY A 3 5.02 -7.20 4.18
N ILE A 4 4.60 -5.98 3.86
CA ILE A 4 4.43 -4.89 4.82
C ILE A 4 3.08 -4.24 4.54
N ILE A 5 2.21 -4.22 5.55
CA ILE A 5 0.91 -3.53 5.49
C ILE A 5 0.96 -2.33 6.42
N LEU A 6 0.81 -1.15 5.84
CA LEU A 6 0.76 0.11 6.56
C LEU A 6 -0.70 0.44 6.90
N ALA A 7 -1.14 0.02 8.09
CA ALA A 7 -2.50 0.15 8.60
C ALA A 7 -2.62 1.28 9.65
N GLY A 8 -1.83 2.34 9.50
CA GLY A 8 -1.81 3.51 10.39
C GLY A 8 -2.79 4.63 10.02
N GLY A 9 -2.76 5.72 10.79
CA GLY A 9 -3.52 6.93 10.51
C GLY A 9 -4.79 7.11 11.34
N LYS A 10 -5.29 8.35 11.37
CA LYS A 10 -6.38 8.78 12.27
C LYS A 10 -7.78 8.51 11.71
N GLY A 11 -7.91 8.11 10.44
CA GLY A 11 -9.20 7.78 9.82
C GLY A 11 -10.25 8.91 9.85
N THR A 12 -9.83 10.17 9.95
CA THR A 12 -10.73 11.32 10.24
C THR A 12 -11.78 11.56 9.15
N ARG A 13 -11.47 11.23 7.88
CA ARG A 13 -12.40 11.35 6.74
C ARG A 13 -13.59 10.41 6.81
N LEU A 14 -13.52 9.37 7.63
CA LEU A 14 -14.59 8.38 7.85
C LEU A 14 -15.29 8.57 9.20
N TYR A 15 -15.02 9.67 9.91
CA TYR A 15 -15.76 9.99 11.12
C TYR A 15 -17.28 10.11 10.81
N PRO A 16 -18.18 9.55 11.63
CA PRO A 16 -17.96 8.96 12.95
C PRO A 16 -17.67 7.45 12.98
N LEU A 17 -17.57 6.76 11.84
CA LEU A 17 -17.31 5.30 11.80
C LEU A 17 -16.01 4.95 12.54
N THR A 18 -14.98 5.76 12.33
CA THR A 18 -13.64 5.58 12.91
C THR A 18 -13.54 6.01 14.38
N ARG A 19 -14.65 6.44 15.00
CA ARG A 19 -14.74 6.59 16.46
C ARG A 19 -14.88 5.24 17.16
N ALA A 20 -15.53 4.28 16.50
CA ALA A 20 -15.80 2.97 17.07
C ALA A 20 -14.62 2.00 16.91
N THR A 21 -13.90 2.10 15.78
CA THR A 21 -12.78 1.19 15.47
C THR A 21 -11.82 1.81 14.45
N ASN A 22 -10.66 1.17 14.27
CA ASN A 22 -9.70 1.54 13.23
C ASN A 22 -10.31 1.39 11.83
N LYS A 23 -10.00 2.32 10.91
CA LYS A 23 -10.44 2.27 9.51
C LYS A 23 -10.23 0.90 8.85
N HIS A 24 -9.07 0.29 9.07
CA HIS A 24 -8.70 -0.98 8.42
C HIS A 24 -9.44 -2.20 8.98
N LEU A 25 -10.18 -2.02 10.08
CA LEU A 25 -11.08 -3.03 10.65
C LEU A 25 -12.54 -2.83 10.24
N LEU A 26 -12.85 -1.76 9.49
CA LEU A 26 -14.18 -1.56 8.94
C LEU A 26 -14.51 -2.67 7.94
N PRO A 27 -15.79 -3.08 7.84
CA PRO A 27 -16.20 -4.13 6.92
C PRO A 27 -16.12 -3.66 5.47
N VAL A 28 -15.53 -4.49 4.61
CA VAL A 28 -15.55 -4.35 3.16
C VAL A 28 -15.91 -5.71 2.54
N GLY A 29 -17.08 -5.77 1.90
CA GLY A 29 -17.68 -7.04 1.52
C GLY A 29 -18.14 -7.81 2.76
N HIS A 30 -17.58 -8.99 2.98
CA HIS A 30 -17.93 -9.90 4.08
C HIS A 30 -16.87 -9.96 5.19
N GLU A 31 -15.75 -9.25 5.05
CA GLU A 31 -14.59 -9.35 5.93
C GLU A 31 -14.07 -7.96 6.34
N PRO A 32 -13.28 -7.85 7.43
CA PRO A 32 -12.52 -6.63 7.73
C PRO A 32 -11.62 -6.23 6.55
N MET A 33 -11.55 -4.93 6.25
CA MET A 33 -10.80 -4.36 5.12
C MET A 33 -9.39 -4.92 4.97
N ILE A 34 -8.63 -5.00 6.06
CA ILE A 34 -7.23 -5.44 6.06
C ILE A 34 -7.04 -6.90 5.62
N TYR A 35 -8.06 -7.76 5.77
CA TYR A 35 -7.99 -9.18 5.36
C TYR A 35 -7.72 -9.30 3.87
N HIS A 36 -8.26 -8.37 3.07
CA HIS A 36 -8.06 -8.33 1.62
C HIS A 36 -6.58 -8.35 1.25
N LEU A 37 -5.78 -7.47 1.86
CA LEU A 37 -4.36 -7.34 1.55
C LEU A 37 -3.54 -8.53 2.05
N ILE A 38 -3.90 -9.09 3.21
CA ILE A 38 -3.26 -10.31 3.72
C ILE A 38 -3.50 -11.46 2.73
N ARG A 39 -4.75 -11.69 2.32
CA ARG A 39 -5.09 -12.73 1.33
C ARG A 39 -4.40 -12.49 -0.02
N GLN A 40 -4.30 -11.24 -0.47
CA GLN A 40 -3.57 -10.88 -1.67
C GLN A 40 -2.08 -11.24 -1.57
N MET A 41 -1.42 -10.89 -0.46
CA MET A 41 -0.01 -11.23 -0.21
C MET A 41 0.20 -12.74 -0.11
N VAL A 42 -0.64 -13.46 0.64
CA VAL A 42 -0.57 -14.93 0.73
C VAL A 42 -0.76 -15.59 -0.63
N SER A 43 -1.73 -15.13 -1.44
CA SER A 43 -1.94 -15.65 -2.79
C SER A 43 -0.71 -15.49 -3.70
N ALA A 44 0.15 -14.52 -3.39
CA ALA A 44 1.41 -14.25 -4.07
C ALA A 44 2.64 -14.89 -3.41
N ASN A 45 2.44 -15.90 -2.54
CA ASN A 45 3.49 -16.60 -1.78
C ASN A 45 4.28 -15.69 -0.82
N ILE A 46 3.66 -14.63 -0.29
CA ILE A 46 4.24 -13.78 0.74
C ILE A 46 3.60 -14.17 2.08
N HIS A 47 4.29 -15.02 2.84
CA HIS A 47 3.78 -15.60 4.10
C HIS A 47 4.34 -14.94 5.36
N GLU A 48 5.34 -14.09 5.25
CA GLU A 48 5.84 -13.28 6.36
C GLU A 48 5.40 -11.84 6.14
N ILE A 49 4.49 -11.34 6.98
CA ILE A 49 3.88 -10.03 6.81
C ILE A 49 4.01 -9.21 8.10
N LEU A 50 4.53 -8.00 7.98
CA LEU A 50 4.56 -7.01 9.04
C LEU A 50 3.36 -6.07 8.91
N VAL A 51 2.55 -5.97 9.95
CA VAL A 51 1.48 -4.98 10.06
C VAL A 51 1.96 -3.82 10.93
N ILE A 52 1.98 -2.62 10.37
CA ILE A 52 2.34 -1.39 11.08
C ILE A 52 1.06 -0.59 11.34
N THR A 53 0.74 -0.35 12.61
CA THR A 53 -0.49 0.36 13.02
C THR A 53 -0.20 1.43 14.07
N SER A 54 -1.20 2.24 14.43
CA SER A 54 -1.06 3.26 15.49
C SER A 54 -1.30 2.68 16.89
N THR A 55 -0.87 3.43 17.91
CA THR A 55 -1.07 3.08 19.34
C THR A 55 -2.55 2.88 19.70
N PHE A 56 -3.45 3.69 19.14
CA PHE A 56 -4.85 3.78 19.55
C PHE A 56 -5.71 2.54 19.25
N HIS A 57 -5.25 1.63 18.39
CA HIS A 57 -6.02 0.42 18.01
C HIS A 57 -5.17 -0.84 17.87
N MET A 58 -3.95 -0.84 18.42
CA MET A 58 -3.05 -1.99 18.33
C MET A 58 -3.71 -3.26 18.89
N GLY A 59 -4.39 -3.16 20.04
CA GLY A 59 -5.11 -4.28 20.65
C GLY A 59 -6.21 -4.85 19.73
N ASP A 60 -7.01 -3.99 19.10
CA ASP A 60 -8.09 -4.41 18.19
C ASP A 60 -7.53 -5.12 16.95
N VAL A 61 -6.42 -4.60 16.40
CA VAL A 61 -5.75 -5.19 15.24
C VAL A 61 -5.18 -6.57 15.57
N VAL A 62 -4.48 -6.71 16.71
CA VAL A 62 -3.94 -8.01 17.14
C VAL A 62 -5.05 -9.01 17.46
N ASN A 63 -6.12 -8.58 18.14
CA ASN A 63 -7.27 -9.44 18.44
C ASN A 63 -7.97 -9.94 17.16
N CYS A 64 -8.06 -9.09 16.13
CA CYS A 64 -8.70 -9.42 14.86
C CYS A 64 -7.85 -10.34 13.96
N LEU A 65 -6.53 -10.19 14.00
CA LEU A 65 -5.62 -10.85 13.06
C LEU A 65 -4.85 -12.04 13.65
N GLY A 66 -4.70 -12.08 14.98
CA GLY A 66 -3.99 -13.15 15.68
C GLY A 66 -2.53 -13.29 15.24
N SER A 67 -2.06 -14.52 15.03
CA SER A 67 -0.71 -14.79 14.53
C SER A 67 -0.61 -14.81 13.00
N GLY A 68 -1.73 -14.67 12.28
CA GLY A 68 -1.79 -14.94 10.84
C GLY A 68 -2.14 -16.37 10.46
N ALA A 69 -2.22 -17.30 11.42
CA ALA A 69 -2.46 -18.73 11.15
C ALA A 69 -3.75 -18.99 10.36
N MET A 70 -4.80 -18.17 10.55
CA MET A 70 -6.06 -18.30 9.80
C MET A 70 -5.93 -17.97 8.30
N PHE A 71 -4.82 -17.34 7.91
CA PHE A 71 -4.50 -16.98 6.53
C PHE A 71 -3.33 -17.79 5.98
N ASP A 72 -2.84 -18.81 6.69
CA ASP A 72 -1.63 -19.56 6.32
C ASP A 72 -0.38 -18.66 6.18
N CYS A 73 -0.22 -17.72 7.12
CA CYS A 73 0.93 -16.81 7.19
C CYS A 73 1.36 -16.52 8.64
N SER A 74 2.47 -15.80 8.79
CA SER A 74 3.00 -15.29 10.05
C SER A 74 2.92 -13.76 10.04
N LEU A 75 2.15 -13.22 10.99
CA LEU A 75 2.00 -11.78 11.19
C LEU A 75 2.91 -11.29 12.31
N THR A 76 3.72 -10.29 11.99
CA THR A 76 4.46 -9.48 12.97
C THR A 76 3.81 -8.12 13.07
N TYR A 77 3.89 -7.48 14.24
CA TYR A 77 3.28 -6.18 14.46
C TYR A 77 4.30 -5.13 14.90
N LYS A 78 4.16 -3.92 14.40
CA LYS A 78 4.86 -2.74 14.92
C LYS A 78 3.91 -1.56 15.09
N VAL A 79 4.26 -0.72 16.05
CA VAL A 79 3.52 0.51 16.34
C VAL A 79 4.25 1.69 15.71
N GLN A 80 3.49 2.50 14.97
CA GLN A 80 3.87 3.83 14.57
C GLN A 80 3.27 4.82 15.58
N GLU A 81 4.12 5.41 16.43
CA GLU A 81 3.68 6.36 17.46
C GLU A 81 3.17 7.66 16.83
N GLU A 82 3.90 8.18 15.85
CA GLU A 82 3.57 9.42 15.14
C GLU A 82 3.25 9.17 13.66
N ALA A 83 2.12 9.71 13.20
CA ALA A 83 1.66 9.59 11.82
C ALA A 83 2.44 10.52 10.86
N SER A 84 3.76 10.40 10.83
CA SER A 84 4.69 11.29 10.12
C SER A 84 4.90 10.92 8.63
N GLY A 85 3.93 10.25 8.01
CA GLY A 85 3.97 9.85 6.60
C GLY A 85 4.28 8.36 6.35
N ILE A 86 4.11 7.95 5.09
CA ILE A 86 4.23 6.56 4.63
C ILE A 86 5.68 6.07 4.71
N ALA A 87 6.66 6.90 4.30
CA ALA A 87 8.06 6.52 4.31
C ALA A 87 8.58 6.33 5.75
N HIS A 88 8.12 7.15 6.70
CA HIS A 88 8.43 6.95 8.12
C HIS A 88 7.89 5.61 8.66
N ALA A 89 6.65 5.26 8.33
CA ALA A 89 6.09 3.97 8.70
C ALA A 89 6.90 2.81 8.09
N LEU A 90 7.31 2.95 6.82
CA LEU A 90 8.14 1.97 6.13
C LEU A 90 9.52 1.80 6.78
N ALA A 91 10.15 2.87 7.28
CA ALA A 91 11.44 2.79 7.97
C ALA A 91 11.43 1.82 9.16
N LEU A 92 10.31 1.72 9.88
CA LEU A 92 10.14 0.80 11.00
C LEU A 92 10.27 -0.68 10.57
N ALA A 93 10.13 -0.98 9.28
CA ALA A 93 10.24 -2.33 8.75
C ALA A 93 11.68 -2.79 8.47
N LYS A 94 12.72 -1.92 8.58
CA LYS A 94 14.12 -2.26 8.22
C LYS A 94 14.60 -3.59 8.81
N GLY A 95 14.46 -3.74 10.12
CA GLY A 95 14.86 -4.98 10.82
C GLY A 95 14.00 -6.21 10.48
N PHE A 96 12.75 -6.03 10.06
CA PHE A 96 11.89 -7.12 9.62
C PHE A 96 12.24 -7.57 8.19
N ALA A 97 12.47 -6.62 7.29
CA ALA A 97 12.90 -6.88 5.92
C ALA A 97 14.23 -7.64 5.88
N ASN A 98 15.21 -7.22 6.69
CA ASN A 98 16.48 -7.92 6.88
C ASN A 98 17.20 -8.25 5.55
N GLY A 99 17.34 -7.27 4.66
CA GLY A 99 17.98 -7.44 3.36
C GLY A 99 17.09 -8.02 2.25
N ASP A 100 15.89 -8.50 2.58
CA ASP A 100 14.97 -9.03 1.57
C ASP A 100 14.24 -7.93 0.81
N LYS A 101 13.91 -8.23 -0.45
CA LYS A 101 12.88 -7.49 -1.19
C LYS A 101 11.55 -7.47 -0.44
N ILE A 102 10.83 -6.36 -0.55
CA ILE A 102 9.57 -6.13 0.14
C ILE A 102 8.42 -5.77 -0.82
N CYS A 103 7.23 -6.21 -0.45
CA CYS A 103 5.95 -5.78 -1.00
C CYS A 103 5.23 -4.93 0.06
N VAL A 104 5.00 -3.65 -0.23
CA VAL A 104 4.42 -2.68 0.70
C VAL A 104 3.02 -2.30 0.21
N ALA A 105 2.01 -2.47 1.05
CA ALA A 105 0.64 -2.07 0.76
C ALA A 105 0.11 -1.10 1.80
N LEU A 106 -0.59 -0.06 1.35
CA LEU A 106 -1.39 0.79 2.25
C LEU A 106 -2.67 0.04 2.63
N GLY A 107 -2.99 -0.02 3.91
CA GLY A 107 -3.98 -0.93 4.49
C GLY A 107 -5.42 -0.78 3.96
N ASP A 108 -5.72 0.29 3.24
CA ASP A 108 -7.02 0.64 2.70
C ASP A 108 -7.17 0.42 1.19
N ASN A 109 -6.18 -0.16 0.53
CA ASN A 109 -6.20 -0.39 -0.91
C ASN A 109 -6.91 -1.71 -1.26
N ILE A 110 -7.93 -1.61 -2.11
CA ILE A 110 -8.75 -2.74 -2.57
C ILE A 110 -8.56 -2.95 -4.07
N PHE A 111 -8.40 -4.22 -4.46
CA PHE A 111 -8.08 -4.66 -5.82
C PHE A 111 -9.11 -5.68 -6.27
N GLU A 112 -9.60 -5.56 -7.51
CA GLU A 112 -10.49 -6.54 -8.11
C GLU A 112 -9.78 -7.86 -8.46
N TYR A 113 -8.55 -7.77 -8.97
CA TYR A 113 -7.75 -8.92 -9.37
C TYR A 113 -6.53 -9.14 -8.47
N SER A 114 -5.94 -10.33 -8.56
CA SER A 114 -4.80 -10.77 -7.77
C SER A 114 -3.56 -9.90 -7.98
N ILE A 115 -2.75 -9.70 -6.94
CA ILE A 115 -1.45 -9.01 -7.08
C ILE A 115 -0.32 -9.93 -7.59
N VAL A 116 -0.58 -11.23 -7.74
CA VAL A 116 0.40 -12.27 -8.11
C VAL A 116 1.28 -11.89 -9.31
N PRO A 117 0.74 -11.40 -10.45
CA PRO A 117 1.59 -11.08 -11.59
C PRO A 117 2.61 -9.98 -11.32
N TYR A 118 2.24 -8.99 -10.50
CA TYR A 118 3.10 -7.86 -10.16
C TYR A 118 4.22 -8.29 -9.20
N VAL A 119 3.87 -9.11 -8.20
CA VAL A 119 4.83 -9.72 -7.27
C VAL A 119 5.83 -10.59 -8.03
N LYS A 120 5.37 -11.37 -9.01
CA LYS A 120 6.25 -12.19 -9.87
C LYS A 120 7.23 -11.34 -10.66
N ARG A 121 6.74 -10.29 -11.36
CA ARG A 121 7.60 -9.37 -12.12
C ARG A 121 8.67 -8.72 -11.24
N PHE A 122 8.30 -8.25 -10.05
CA PHE A 122 9.27 -7.66 -9.14
C PHE A 122 10.27 -8.68 -8.56
N SER A 123 9.84 -9.93 -8.35
CA SER A 123 10.73 -11.00 -7.93
C SER A 123 11.84 -11.24 -8.96
N GLU A 124 11.51 -11.16 -10.25
CA GLU A 124 12.42 -11.31 -11.39
C GLU A 124 13.29 -10.06 -11.66
N GLN A 125 12.81 -8.87 -11.31
CA GLN A 125 13.57 -7.61 -11.42
C GLN A 125 14.81 -7.64 -10.53
N LYS A 126 16.01 -7.31 -11.03
CA LYS A 126 17.25 -7.52 -10.24
C LYS A 126 17.40 -6.55 -9.06
N GLU A 127 17.15 -5.28 -9.30
CA GLU A 127 17.34 -4.18 -8.34
C GLU A 127 16.29 -3.10 -8.56
N GLY A 128 16.19 -2.18 -7.60
CA GLY A 128 15.33 -1.01 -7.71
C GLY A 128 13.96 -1.19 -7.08
N ALA A 129 13.01 -0.44 -7.62
CA ALA A 129 11.65 -0.35 -7.14
C ALA A 129 10.66 -0.60 -8.28
N ARG A 130 9.44 -0.96 -7.90
CA ARG A 130 8.31 -1.07 -8.83
C ARG A 130 7.04 -0.51 -8.21
N VAL A 131 6.31 0.28 -8.98
CA VAL A 131 5.02 0.86 -8.57
C VAL A 131 3.89 0.37 -9.46
N LEU A 132 2.68 0.43 -8.94
CA LEU A 132 1.48 0.14 -9.72
C LEU A 132 0.77 1.45 -10.06
N LEU A 133 0.38 1.62 -11.33
CA LEU A 133 -0.30 2.82 -11.82
C LEU A 133 -1.74 2.49 -12.20
N LYS A 134 -2.65 3.43 -11.97
CA LYS A 134 -4.06 3.34 -12.37
C LYS A 134 -4.53 4.63 -13.00
N GLU A 135 -5.18 4.55 -14.15
CA GLU A 135 -5.90 5.70 -14.71
C GLU A 135 -7.13 6.01 -13.83
N VAL A 136 -7.21 7.25 -13.35
CA VAL A 136 -8.28 7.73 -12.46
C VAL A 136 -8.95 8.99 -13.02
N GLY A 137 -10.16 9.28 -12.56
CA GLY A 137 -10.89 10.50 -12.92
C GLY A 137 -10.45 11.74 -12.14
N ASP A 138 -9.91 11.55 -10.94
CA ASP A 138 -9.56 12.57 -9.93
C ASP A 138 -8.08 12.44 -9.46
N PRO A 139 -7.10 12.61 -10.37
CA PRO A 139 -5.68 12.39 -10.08
C PRO A 139 -5.08 13.31 -9.01
N GLU A 140 -5.64 14.50 -8.79
CA GLU A 140 -5.17 15.50 -7.80
C GLU A 140 -5.20 15.00 -6.34
N ARG A 141 -5.88 13.88 -6.07
CA ARG A 141 -5.96 13.28 -4.74
C ARG A 141 -4.79 12.36 -4.40
N TYR A 142 -3.98 11.99 -5.38
CA TYR A 142 -2.95 10.95 -5.27
C TYR A 142 -1.57 11.45 -5.69
N GLY A 143 -0.56 10.60 -5.54
CA GLY A 143 0.70 10.76 -6.26
C GLY A 143 0.48 10.51 -7.76
N VAL A 144 0.77 11.48 -8.62
CA VAL A 144 0.53 11.38 -10.07
C VAL A 144 1.84 11.13 -10.79
N ALA A 145 1.92 10.03 -11.52
CA ALA A 145 3.07 9.67 -12.33
C ALA A 145 3.02 10.37 -13.68
N ALA A 146 4.05 11.13 -14.02
CA ALA A 146 4.30 11.58 -15.38
C ALA A 146 5.01 10.46 -16.15
N LEU A 147 4.50 10.12 -17.33
CA LEU A 147 5.03 9.07 -18.18
C LEU A 147 5.66 9.67 -19.43
N ASP A 148 6.82 9.13 -19.82
CA ASP A 148 7.44 9.34 -21.13
C ASP A 148 7.60 7.98 -21.81
N GLU A 149 6.85 7.75 -22.89
CA GLU A 149 6.69 6.47 -23.57
C GLU A 149 6.42 5.29 -22.61
N CYS A 150 7.46 4.58 -22.19
CA CYS A 150 7.42 3.40 -21.33
C CYS A 150 8.16 3.61 -20.00
N GLN A 151 8.44 4.84 -19.59
CA GLN A 151 9.15 5.16 -18.34
C GLN A 151 8.39 6.17 -17.48
N VAL A 152 8.47 6.02 -16.16
CA VAL A 152 8.03 7.05 -15.21
C VAL A 152 9.15 8.08 -15.09
N ILE A 153 8.87 9.33 -15.44
CA ILE A 153 9.87 10.41 -15.41
C ILE A 153 9.81 11.25 -14.14
N ASP A 154 8.65 11.29 -13.49
CA ASP A 154 8.41 12.11 -12.30
C ASP A 154 7.14 11.63 -11.59
N ILE A 155 7.08 11.79 -10.27
CA ILE A 155 5.86 11.59 -9.48
C ILE A 155 5.64 12.83 -8.61
N GLU A 156 4.47 13.43 -8.75
CA GLU A 156 4.07 14.60 -7.96
C GLU A 156 3.00 14.24 -6.93
N GLU A 157 3.21 14.61 -5.67
CA GLU A 157 2.26 14.33 -4.59
C GLU A 157 1.11 15.35 -4.58
N LYS A 158 -0.11 14.90 -4.92
CA LYS A 158 -1.34 15.71 -4.94
C LYS A 158 -1.18 17.03 -5.71
N PRO A 159 -0.84 16.98 -7.01
CA PRO A 159 -0.61 18.17 -7.82
C PRO A 159 -1.91 18.91 -8.09
N SER A 160 -1.86 20.25 -8.10
CA SER A 160 -3.00 21.08 -8.48
C SER A 160 -3.29 21.03 -9.99
N MET A 161 -2.26 20.78 -10.80
CA MET A 161 -2.36 20.57 -12.24
C MET A 161 -1.65 19.26 -12.62
N PRO A 162 -2.36 18.13 -12.57
CA PRO A 162 -1.81 16.80 -12.85
C PRO A 162 -1.19 16.71 -14.26
N LYS A 163 0.06 16.24 -14.35
CA LYS A 163 0.76 15.99 -15.62
C LYS A 163 0.19 14.81 -16.41
N SER A 164 -0.56 13.92 -15.76
CA SER A 164 -1.22 12.76 -16.35
C SER A 164 -2.46 12.37 -15.54
N LYS A 165 -3.17 11.32 -15.98
CA LYS A 165 -4.27 10.68 -15.24
C LYS A 165 -3.84 9.45 -14.43
N TYR A 166 -2.55 9.13 -14.41
CA TYR A 166 -2.04 7.93 -13.77
C TYR A 166 -1.70 8.19 -12.31
N ALA A 167 -2.58 7.73 -11.42
CA ALA A 167 -2.31 7.70 -9.99
C ALA A 167 -1.40 6.52 -9.63
N VAL A 168 -0.45 6.77 -8.74
CA VAL A 168 0.35 5.75 -8.08
C VAL A 168 -0.53 5.08 -7.03
N VAL A 169 -0.80 3.80 -7.24
CA VAL A 169 -1.57 2.95 -6.35
C VAL A 169 -0.77 2.67 -5.08
N GLY A 170 -1.47 2.50 -3.95
CA GLY A 170 -0.88 2.16 -2.65
C GLY A 170 -0.33 0.73 -2.55
N LEU A 171 0.33 0.24 -3.61
CA LEU A 171 1.07 -1.01 -3.68
C LEU A 171 2.43 -0.72 -4.31
N TYR A 172 3.47 -0.89 -3.51
CA TYR A 172 4.85 -0.57 -3.85
C TYR A 172 5.73 -1.80 -3.64
N PHE A 173 6.78 -1.89 -4.43
CA PHE A 173 7.79 -2.93 -4.31
C PHE A 173 9.17 -2.30 -4.27
N TYR A 174 10.00 -2.75 -3.33
CA TYR A 174 11.33 -2.19 -3.14
C TYR A 174 12.37 -3.27 -2.83
N ASP A 175 13.60 -3.01 -3.29
CA ASP A 175 14.79 -3.67 -2.77
C ASP A 175 15.22 -3.06 -1.43
N ASP A 176 16.29 -3.59 -0.84
CA ASP A 176 16.76 -3.20 0.50
C ASP A 176 17.27 -1.75 0.56
N GLN A 177 17.69 -1.18 -0.57
CA GLN A 177 18.21 0.19 -0.65
C GLN A 177 17.19 1.23 -0.19
N VAL A 178 15.90 0.89 -0.21
CA VAL A 178 14.81 1.77 0.22
C VAL A 178 15.00 2.31 1.62
N PHE A 179 15.57 1.52 2.54
CA PHE A 179 15.75 1.95 3.92
C PHE A 179 16.81 3.05 4.04
N ASP A 180 17.91 2.94 3.29
CA ASP A 180 18.95 3.96 3.26
C ASP A 180 18.47 5.23 2.55
N ILE A 181 17.63 5.07 1.51
CA ILE A 181 16.98 6.18 0.82
C ILE A 181 16.04 6.92 1.79
N ILE A 182 15.21 6.20 2.55
CA ILE A 182 14.31 6.81 3.54
C ILE A 182 15.11 7.57 4.61
N GLU A 183 16.22 7.00 5.11
CA GLU A 183 17.09 7.67 6.09
C GLU A 183 17.68 8.98 5.54
N SER A 184 17.95 9.06 4.24
CA SER A 184 18.44 10.28 3.59
C SER A 184 17.33 11.29 3.22
N THR A 185 16.07 10.89 3.30
CA THR A 185 14.91 11.69 2.87
C THR A 185 14.56 12.74 3.91
N LYS A 186 14.31 13.97 3.47
CA LYS A 186 13.85 15.07 4.34
C LYS A 186 12.32 15.14 4.35
N PRO A 187 11.70 15.61 5.45
CA PRO A 187 10.27 15.92 5.47
C PRO A 187 9.88 16.89 4.35
N SER A 188 8.70 16.70 3.78
CA SER A 188 8.13 17.61 2.79
C SER A 188 7.74 18.96 3.41
N ILE A 189 7.26 19.90 2.59
CA ILE A 189 6.68 21.17 3.07
C ILE A 189 5.51 20.92 4.05
N ARG A 190 4.85 19.75 3.95
CA ARG A 190 3.77 19.33 4.86
C ARG A 190 4.30 18.74 6.19
N GLY A 191 5.61 18.59 6.34
CA GLY A 191 6.24 17.95 7.49
C GLY A 191 6.16 16.42 7.48
N GLU A 192 5.76 15.81 6.35
CA GLU A 192 5.60 14.36 6.21
C GLU A 192 6.77 13.75 5.43
N TYR A 193 7.15 12.52 5.80
CA TYR A 193 8.07 11.69 5.02
C TYR A 193 7.29 11.01 3.90
N GLU A 194 7.31 11.63 2.72
CA GLU A 194 6.53 11.23 1.56
C GLU A 194 7.17 10.03 0.85
N ILE A 195 6.35 9.01 0.55
CA ILE A 195 6.80 7.88 -0.28
C ILE A 195 7.12 8.33 -1.72
N THR A 196 6.49 9.41 -2.17
CA THR A 196 6.76 10.06 -3.45
C THR A 196 8.21 10.52 -3.57
N SER A 197 8.81 11.03 -2.49
CA SER A 197 10.24 11.40 -2.48
C SER A 197 11.16 10.20 -2.64
N VAL A 198 10.82 9.07 -2.02
CA VAL A 198 11.54 7.80 -2.16
C VAL A 198 11.43 7.28 -3.60
N ASN A 199 10.23 7.31 -4.18
CA ASN A 199 10.02 6.88 -5.57
C ASN A 199 10.81 7.76 -6.57
N ASN A 200 10.82 9.08 -6.37
CA ASN A 200 11.59 10.01 -7.20
C ASN A 200 13.11 9.77 -7.09
N TYR A 201 13.61 9.29 -5.95
CA TYR A 201 14.99 8.84 -5.84
C TYR A 201 15.27 7.68 -6.83
N TYR A 202 14.45 6.63 -6.81
CA TYR A 202 14.60 5.51 -7.76
C TYR A 202 14.44 5.95 -9.22
N ILE A 203 13.54 6.89 -9.53
CA ILE A 203 13.42 7.49 -10.87
C ILE A 203 14.72 8.17 -11.28
N SER A 204 15.32 8.97 -10.39
CA SER A 204 16.58 9.67 -10.69
C SER A 204 17.75 8.72 -10.99
N LYS A 205 17.68 7.48 -10.47
CA LYS A 205 18.63 6.40 -10.71
C LYS A 205 18.25 5.50 -11.88
N ARG A 206 17.12 5.74 -12.55
CA ARG A 206 16.53 4.85 -13.58
C ARG A 206 16.28 3.42 -13.08
N GLN A 207 15.90 3.32 -11.81
CA GLN A 207 15.66 2.07 -11.10
C GLN A 207 14.19 1.92 -10.67
N LEU A 208 13.28 2.78 -11.16
CA LEU A 208 11.84 2.63 -10.94
C LEU A 208 11.18 2.04 -12.20
N GLU A 209 10.62 0.84 -12.06
CA GLU A 209 9.74 0.23 -13.05
C GLU A 209 8.27 0.38 -12.63
N TYR A 210 7.34 0.12 -13.54
CA TYR A 210 5.92 0.16 -13.21
C TYR A 210 5.11 -0.94 -13.88
N ASP A 211 3.92 -1.19 -13.32
CA ASP A 211 2.85 -1.95 -13.94
C ASP A 211 1.56 -1.12 -14.01
N ILE A 212 0.63 -1.51 -14.89
CA ILE A 212 -0.74 -0.98 -14.89
C ILE A 212 -1.65 -1.91 -14.08
N CYS A 213 -2.42 -1.33 -13.16
CA CYS A 213 -3.43 -2.03 -12.38
C CYS A 213 -4.60 -2.46 -13.28
N VAL A 214 -4.74 -3.77 -13.45
CA VAL A 214 -5.84 -4.39 -14.20
C VAL A 214 -7.08 -4.44 -13.31
N GLY A 215 -8.26 -4.24 -13.91
CA GLY A 215 -9.54 -4.24 -13.20
C GLY A 215 -9.76 -3.00 -12.34
N ARG A 216 -10.77 -3.06 -11.47
CA ARG A 216 -11.12 -1.99 -10.54
C ARG A 216 -10.15 -1.92 -9.36
N TRP A 217 -9.90 -0.70 -8.91
CA TRP A 217 -9.11 -0.38 -7.73
C TRP A 217 -9.74 0.83 -7.03
N THR A 218 -9.63 0.87 -5.70
CA THR A 218 -9.98 2.05 -4.89
C THR A 218 -9.19 2.04 -3.58
N ASP A 219 -8.92 3.22 -3.03
CA ASP A 219 -8.54 3.41 -1.64
C ASP A 219 -9.80 3.66 -0.80
N ALA A 220 -10.07 2.88 0.24
CA ALA A 220 -11.27 3.02 1.08
C ALA A 220 -11.12 4.18 2.10
N GLY A 221 -10.84 5.39 1.61
CA GLY A 221 -10.50 6.58 2.41
C GLY A 221 -11.67 7.54 2.70
N THR A 222 -12.77 7.42 1.96
CA THR A 222 -14.02 8.21 2.07
C THR A 222 -15.24 7.30 2.07
N ILE A 223 -16.43 7.83 2.38
CA ILE A 223 -17.66 7.01 2.39
C ILE A 223 -17.98 6.47 0.98
N GLU A 224 -17.78 7.29 -0.05
CA GLU A 224 -18.04 6.94 -1.44
C GLU A 224 -17.07 5.86 -1.93
N SER A 225 -15.79 5.99 -1.59
CA SER A 225 -14.76 5.00 -1.95
C SER A 225 -14.87 3.72 -1.11
N LEU A 226 -15.32 3.81 0.15
CA LEU A 226 -15.68 2.64 0.96
C LEU A 226 -16.88 1.88 0.35
N LEU A 227 -17.87 2.58 -0.20
CA LEU A 227 -18.97 1.96 -0.94
C LEU A 227 -18.44 1.27 -2.21
N GLU A 228 -17.52 1.88 -2.95
CA GLU A 228 -16.92 1.26 -4.14
C GLU A 228 -16.11 0.02 -3.77
N ALA A 229 -15.32 0.08 -2.69
CA ALA A 229 -14.59 -1.05 -2.14
C ALA A 229 -15.53 -2.23 -1.85
N ASN A 230 -16.69 -1.95 -1.25
CA ASN A 230 -17.73 -2.96 -1.01
C ASN A 230 -18.27 -3.55 -2.32
N LYS A 231 -18.56 -2.72 -3.33
CA LYS A 231 -19.01 -3.21 -4.65
C LYS A 231 -17.96 -4.07 -5.36
N ILE A 232 -16.67 -3.85 -5.11
CA ILE A 232 -15.59 -4.68 -5.66
C ILE A 232 -15.64 -6.07 -5.03
N LEU A 233 -15.69 -6.17 -3.71
CA LEU A 233 -15.51 -7.44 -3.00
C LEU A 233 -16.79 -8.25 -2.76
N ILE A 234 -17.96 -7.60 -2.65
CA ILE A 234 -19.21 -8.28 -2.27
C ILE A 234 -19.63 -9.34 -3.30
N ARG A 235 -19.40 -9.08 -4.60
CA ARG A 235 -19.79 -9.98 -5.69
C ARG A 235 -19.05 -11.32 -5.62
N ASN A 236 -17.80 -11.29 -5.17
CA ASN A 236 -16.93 -12.47 -5.11
C ASN A 236 -16.76 -12.99 -3.69
N LYS A 237 -17.55 -12.51 -2.72
CA LYS A 237 -17.45 -12.87 -1.30
C LYS A 237 -16.00 -12.78 -0.78
N ASN A 238 -15.28 -11.73 -1.16
CA ASN A 238 -13.88 -11.48 -0.79
C ASN A 238 -12.87 -12.53 -1.31
N GLN A 239 -13.26 -13.41 -2.24
CA GLN A 239 -12.33 -14.32 -2.90
C GLN A 239 -11.42 -13.57 -3.88
N ILE A 240 -10.14 -13.97 -3.92
CA ILE A 240 -9.16 -13.43 -4.85
C ILE A 240 -9.46 -13.95 -6.26
N ILE A 241 -9.57 -13.04 -7.22
CA ILE A 241 -9.79 -13.38 -8.63
C ILE A 241 -8.43 -13.35 -9.34
N ALA A 242 -8.05 -14.46 -9.99
CA ALA A 242 -6.86 -14.48 -10.83
C ALA A 242 -7.02 -13.57 -12.05
N HIS A 243 -5.90 -13.15 -12.65
CA HIS A 243 -5.94 -12.51 -13.96
C HIS A 243 -6.37 -13.56 -14.99
N GLY A 244 -7.30 -13.19 -15.87
CA GLY A 244 -7.76 -14.02 -16.98
C GLY A 244 -6.77 -14.09 -18.13
#